data_AF-A0A2T6KCT3-F1
#
_entry.id   AF-A0A2T6KCT3-F1
#
_cell.length_a   1.000
_cell.length_b   1.000
_cell.length_c   1.000
_cell.angle_alpha   90.00
_cell.angle_beta   90.00
_cell.angle_gamma   90.00
#
_symmetry.space_group_name_H-M   'P 1'
#
loop_
_entity.id
_entity.type
_entity.pdbx_description
1 polymer ?
#
loop_
_entity_poly.entity_id
_entity_poly.type
_entity_poly.pdbx_seq_one_letter_code
_entity_poly.pdbx_strand_id
1 'polypeptide(L)'
;MAEAYVDKVANELADLALADQAASGDVGIVDAIGEILGASSQSLQETYSTAIRVRRAEARAREVLAQRLANGYKAAPKPKAAPLQGLSDEDKEAAEAAIAQDQDVTSQDQTDVENAKADAGKEDAAPSAMPRRVTR
;
A
#
# COMPACT_ATOMS: atom_id res chain seq x y z
N MET A 1 -14.71 -27.12 -24.89
CA MET A 1 -13.34 -27.66 -24.71
C MET A 1 -12.26 -26.68 -25.14
N ALA A 2 -12.46 -25.85 -26.18
CA ALA A 2 -11.46 -24.84 -26.59
C ALA A 2 -11.18 -23.76 -25.52
N GLU A 3 -12.20 -23.34 -24.75
CA GLU A 3 -12.05 -22.31 -23.70
C GLU A 3 -10.93 -22.63 -22.70
N ALA A 4 -10.92 -23.87 -22.19
CA ALA A 4 -9.91 -24.31 -21.23
C ALA A 4 -8.47 -24.31 -21.80
N TYR A 5 -8.33 -24.47 -23.12
CA TYR A 5 -7.02 -24.41 -23.76
C TYR A 5 -6.54 -22.95 -23.91
N VAL A 6 -7.44 -22.04 -24.31
CA VAL A 6 -7.14 -20.61 -24.41
C VAL A 6 -6.69 -20.06 -23.04
N ASP A 7 -7.43 -20.39 -21.98
CA ASP A 7 -7.08 -19.99 -20.62
C ASP A 7 -5.71 -20.52 -20.19
N LYS A 8 -5.42 -21.79 -20.46
CA LYS A 8 -4.14 -22.40 -20.12
C LYS A 8 -3.00 -21.67 -20.84
N VAL A 9 -3.10 -21.49 -22.15
CA VAL A 9 -2.05 -20.86 -22.96
C VAL A 9 -1.88 -19.39 -22.56
N ALA A 10 -2.97 -18.65 -22.36
CA ALA A 10 -2.93 -17.26 -21.89
C ALA A 10 -2.19 -17.13 -20.56
N ASN A 11 -2.47 -18.04 -19.61
CA ASN A 11 -1.83 -18.06 -18.32
C ASN A 11 -0.34 -18.38 -18.42
N GLU A 12 0.03 -19.43 -19.16
CA GLU A 12 1.44 -19.80 -19.34
C GLU A 12 2.24 -18.67 -20.00
N LEU A 13 1.68 -18.03 -21.04
CA LEU A 13 2.33 -16.88 -21.68
C LEU A 13 2.46 -15.67 -20.76
N ALA A 14 1.46 -15.41 -19.92
CA ALA A 14 1.53 -14.32 -18.94
C ALA A 14 2.64 -14.53 -17.91
N ASP A 15 2.87 -15.76 -17.46
CA ASP A 15 3.99 -16.09 -16.56
C ASP A 15 5.34 -15.87 -17.25
N LEU A 16 5.49 -16.35 -18.49
CA LEU A 16 6.72 -16.19 -19.26
C LEU A 16 7.02 -14.72 -19.57
N ALA A 17 6.01 -13.95 -19.98
CA ALA A 17 6.17 -12.53 -20.29
C ALA A 17 6.60 -11.71 -19.06
N LEU A 18 6.02 -11.98 -17.89
CA LEU A 18 6.41 -11.29 -16.65
C LEU A 18 7.79 -11.73 -16.16
N ALA A 19 8.14 -13.00 -16.33
CA ALA A 19 9.48 -13.50 -16.02
C ALA A 19 10.55 -12.84 -16.92
N ASP A 20 10.27 -12.73 -18.22
CA ASP A 20 11.16 -12.03 -19.16
C ASP A 20 11.25 -10.54 -18.83
N GLN A 21 10.12 -9.86 -18.60
CA GLN A 21 10.10 -8.47 -18.15
C GLN A 21 10.99 -8.25 -16.91
N ALA A 22 10.93 -9.15 -15.93
CA ALA A 22 11.72 -9.06 -14.72
C ALA A 22 13.22 -9.34 -14.95
N ALA A 23 13.57 -10.21 -15.89
CA ALA A 23 14.94 -10.58 -16.20
C ALA A 23 15.64 -9.57 -17.13
N SER A 24 14.94 -9.09 -18.15
CA SER A 24 15.47 -8.15 -19.16
C SER A 24 15.34 -6.69 -18.73
N GLY A 25 14.35 -6.38 -17.87
CA GLY A 25 13.97 -5.01 -17.52
C GLY A 25 13.14 -4.32 -18.62
N ASP A 26 12.82 -4.99 -19.71
CA ASP A 26 11.99 -4.45 -20.79
C ASP A 26 10.51 -4.50 -20.40
N VAL A 27 9.97 -3.35 -20.00
CA VAL A 27 8.55 -3.19 -19.62
C VAL A 27 7.61 -3.39 -20.83
N GLY A 28 8.10 -3.17 -22.06
CA GLY A 28 7.31 -3.24 -23.29
C GLY A 28 7.01 -4.65 -23.78
N ILE A 29 7.73 -5.67 -23.30
CA ILE A 29 7.58 -7.06 -23.78
C ILE A 29 6.17 -7.60 -23.58
N VAL A 30 5.53 -7.24 -22.46
CA VAL A 30 4.16 -7.67 -22.13
C VAL A 30 3.15 -7.15 -23.15
N ASP A 31 3.32 -5.89 -23.56
CA ASP A 31 2.44 -5.23 -24.52
C ASP A 31 2.68 -5.76 -25.94
N ALA A 32 3.95 -5.96 -26.31
CA ALA A 32 4.33 -6.54 -27.61
C ALA A 32 3.75 -7.95 -27.80
N ILE A 33 3.82 -8.80 -26.77
CA ILE A 33 3.17 -10.12 -26.81
C ILE A 33 1.66 -9.98 -26.94
N GLY A 34 1.05 -9.04 -26.19
CA GLY A 34 -0.38 -8.75 -26.29
C GLY A 34 -0.82 -8.37 -27.72
N GLU A 35 -0.05 -7.53 -28.40
CA GLU A 35 -0.31 -7.14 -29.79
C GLU A 35 -0.19 -8.33 -30.76
N ILE A 36 0.84 -9.15 -30.61
CA ILE A 36 1.04 -10.35 -31.44
C ILE A 36 -0.13 -11.33 -31.28
N LEU A 37 -0.58 -11.55 -30.04
CA LEU A 37 -1.73 -12.39 -29.75
C LEU A 37 -3.00 -11.80 -30.34
N GLY A 38 -3.21 -10.49 -30.20
CA GLY A 38 -4.38 -9.77 -30.73
C GLY A 38 -4.50 -9.84 -32.24
N ALA A 39 -3.37 -9.82 -32.96
CA ALA A 39 -3.35 -9.97 -34.42
C ALA A 39 -3.87 -11.33 -34.90
N SER A 40 -3.76 -12.38 -34.07
CA SER A 40 -4.14 -13.76 -34.43
C SER A 40 -5.44 -14.22 -33.76
N SER A 41 -5.71 -13.76 -32.55
CA SER A 41 -6.87 -14.15 -31.73
C SER A 41 -7.18 -13.10 -30.66
N GLN A 42 -8.28 -12.39 -30.85
CA GLN A 42 -8.77 -11.40 -29.88
C GLN A 42 -9.07 -12.02 -28.51
N SER A 43 -9.77 -13.17 -28.47
CA SER A 43 -10.12 -13.82 -27.20
C SER A 43 -8.88 -14.22 -26.39
N LEU A 44 -7.83 -14.72 -27.06
CA LEU A 44 -6.58 -15.06 -26.39
C LEU A 44 -5.87 -13.83 -25.82
N GLN A 45 -5.87 -12.70 -26.56
CA GLN A 45 -5.32 -11.43 -26.09
C GLN A 45 -6.05 -10.91 -24.84
N GLU A 46 -7.38 -10.97 -24.84
CA GLU A 46 -8.20 -10.51 -23.71
C GLU A 46 -7.92 -11.33 -22.45
N THR A 47 -7.87 -12.66 -22.60
CA THR A 47 -7.55 -13.56 -21.48
C THR A 47 -6.12 -13.33 -20.99
N TYR A 48 -5.13 -13.21 -21.88
CA TYR A 48 -3.74 -12.90 -21.52
C TYR A 48 -3.62 -11.57 -20.75
N SER A 49 -4.24 -10.50 -21.27
CA SER A 49 -4.18 -9.18 -20.65
C SER A 49 -4.87 -9.15 -19.29
N THR A 50 -5.91 -9.97 -19.11
CA THR A 50 -6.56 -10.18 -17.82
C THR A 50 -5.64 -10.95 -16.87
N ALA A 51 -5.01 -12.02 -17.35
CA ALA A 51 -4.08 -12.86 -16.61
C ALA A 51 -2.85 -12.07 -16.08
N ILE A 52 -2.32 -11.14 -16.88
CA ILE A 52 -1.25 -10.21 -16.46
C ILE A 52 -1.74 -9.29 -15.33
N ARG A 53 -2.93 -8.69 -15.49
CA ARG A 53 -3.51 -7.78 -14.49
C ARG A 53 -3.75 -8.49 -13.17
N VAL A 54 -4.25 -9.72 -13.20
CA VAL A 54 -4.45 -10.56 -12.01
C VAL A 54 -3.13 -10.83 -11.29
N ARG A 55 -2.06 -11.21 -12.00
CA ARG A 55 -0.74 -11.45 -11.40
C ARG A 55 -0.15 -10.21 -10.73
N ARG A 56 -0.27 -9.05 -11.38
CA ARG A 56 0.18 -7.77 -10.79
C ARG A 56 -0.62 -7.41 -9.54
N ALA A 57 -1.94 -7.64 -9.55
CA ALA A 57 -2.79 -7.42 -8.39
C ALA A 57 -2.45 -8.40 -7.25
N GLU A 58 -2.23 -9.67 -7.58
CA GLU A 58 -1.83 -10.70 -6.63
C GLU A 58 -0.49 -10.39 -5.97
N ALA A 59 0.52 -9.96 -6.73
CA ALA A 59 1.82 -9.56 -6.19
C ALA A 59 1.67 -8.45 -5.14
N ARG A 60 0.91 -7.39 -5.46
CA ARG A 60 0.62 -6.31 -4.51
C ARG A 60 -0.16 -6.81 -3.28
N ALA A 61 -1.15 -7.68 -3.49
CA ALA A 61 -1.92 -8.24 -2.38
C ALA A 61 -1.02 -9.09 -1.45
N ARG A 62 -0.11 -9.88 -2.01
CA ARG A 62 0.86 -10.67 -1.24
C ARG A 62 1.82 -9.78 -0.46
N GLU A 63 2.29 -8.67 -1.03
CA GLU A 63 3.13 -7.70 -0.30
C GLU A 63 2.39 -7.13 0.92
N VAL A 64 1.13 -6.75 0.76
CA VAL A 64 0.28 -6.25 1.85
C VAL A 64 0.11 -7.32 2.94
N LEU A 65 -0.16 -8.57 2.56
CA LEU A 65 -0.28 -9.67 3.52
C LEU A 65 1.04 -9.93 4.27
N ALA A 66 2.18 -9.88 3.57
CA ALA A 66 3.50 -10.03 4.18
C ALA A 66 3.81 -8.90 5.17
N GLN A 67 3.49 -7.66 4.83
CA GLN A 67 3.63 -6.50 5.74
C GLN A 67 2.77 -6.66 7.00
N ARG A 68 1.52 -7.14 6.87
CA ARG A 68 0.65 -7.41 8.02
C ARG A 68 1.22 -8.47 8.94
N LEU A 69 1.79 -9.53 8.36
CA LEU A 69 2.48 -10.59 9.10
C LEU A 69 3.69 -10.04 9.87
N ALA A 70 4.52 -9.23 9.22
CA ALA A 70 5.69 -8.59 9.84
C ALA A 70 5.32 -7.64 10.99
N ASN A 71 4.20 -6.93 10.86
CA ASN A 71 3.70 -5.99 11.89
C ASN A 71 2.88 -6.69 13.01
N GLY A 72 2.82 -8.02 13.03
CA GLY A 72 2.07 -8.79 14.02
C GLY A 72 0.56 -8.51 14.00
N TYR A 73 0.01 -8.20 12.84
CA TYR A 73 -1.41 -7.84 12.62
C TYR A 73 -1.91 -6.58 13.35
N LYS A 74 -1.01 -5.80 13.98
CA LYS A 74 -1.37 -4.65 14.82
C LYS A 74 -1.77 -3.40 14.04
N ALA A 75 -1.35 -3.29 12.78
CA ALA A 75 -1.76 -2.22 11.88
C ALA A 75 -2.18 -2.82 10.54
N ALA A 76 -3.39 -2.46 10.07
CA ALA A 76 -3.75 -2.68 8.68
C ALA A 76 -2.93 -1.69 7.83
N PRO A 77 -2.11 -2.15 6.86
CA PRO A 77 -1.55 -1.25 5.86
C PRO A 77 -2.74 -0.57 5.18
N LYS A 78 -2.83 0.76 5.35
CA LYS A 78 -3.86 1.56 4.69
C LYS A 78 -3.74 1.26 3.20
N PRO A 79 -4.79 0.76 2.53
CA PRO A 79 -4.72 0.53 1.09
C PRO A 79 -4.30 1.87 0.49
N LYS A 80 -3.16 1.89 -0.19
CA LYS A 80 -2.78 3.06 -1.00
C LYS A 80 -3.92 3.15 -2.01
N ALA A 81 -4.81 4.13 -1.83
CA ALA A 81 -6.01 4.26 -2.64
C ALA A 81 -5.56 4.12 -4.09
N ALA A 82 -6.01 3.07 -4.78
CA ALA A 82 -5.84 3.04 -6.21
C ALA A 82 -6.46 4.36 -6.69
N PRO A 83 -5.74 5.19 -7.46
CA PRO A 83 -6.35 6.41 -7.97
C PRO A 83 -7.65 5.97 -8.63
N LEU A 84 -8.76 6.44 -8.07
CA LEU A 84 -10.11 6.15 -8.53
C LEU A 84 -10.23 6.80 -9.90
N GLN A 85 -9.77 6.08 -10.92
CA GLN A 85 -9.74 6.53 -12.30
C GLN A 85 -11.21 6.60 -12.76
N GLY A 86 -11.84 7.77 -12.60
CA GLY A 86 -13.22 8.02 -13.03
C GLY A 86 -14.16 8.67 -12.02
N LEU A 87 -13.73 9.02 -10.79
CA LEU A 87 -14.52 9.89 -9.91
C LEU A 87 -14.16 11.36 -10.18
N SER A 88 -15.17 12.25 -10.13
CA SER A 88 -14.97 13.70 -10.21
C SER A 88 -14.07 14.16 -9.06
N ASP A 89 -13.41 15.30 -9.23
CA ASP A 89 -12.45 15.80 -8.25
C ASP A 89 -13.08 16.05 -6.87
N GLU A 90 -14.40 16.31 -6.82
CA GLU A 90 -15.18 16.46 -5.59
C GLU A 90 -15.30 15.15 -4.78
N ASP A 91 -15.46 14.01 -5.45
CA ASP A 91 -15.58 12.72 -4.77
C ASP A 91 -14.22 12.19 -4.28
N LYS A 92 -13.13 12.55 -4.99
CA LYS A 92 -11.77 12.27 -4.53
C LYS A 92 -11.46 13.04 -3.25
N GLU A 93 -11.84 14.31 -3.21
CA GLU A 93 -11.61 15.17 -2.06
C GLU A 93 -12.47 14.76 -0.86
N ALA A 94 -13.71 14.29 -1.09
CA ALA A 94 -14.55 13.72 -0.03
C ALA A 94 -14.01 12.39 0.53
N ALA A 95 -13.48 11.51 -0.33
CA ALA A 95 -12.83 10.27 0.11
C ALA A 95 -11.53 10.56 0.86
N GLU A 96 -10.72 11.51 0.40
CA GLU A 96 -9.49 11.95 1.08
C GLU A 96 -9.80 12.65 2.41
N ALA A 97 -10.85 13.48 2.48
CA ALA A 97 -11.30 14.14 3.70
C ALA A 97 -11.90 13.18 4.73
N ALA A 98 -12.65 12.15 4.30
CA ALA A 98 -13.13 11.10 5.18
C ALA A 98 -11.96 10.30 5.79
N ILE A 99 -10.91 10.03 5.00
CA ILE A 99 -9.67 9.39 5.47
C ILE A 99 -8.88 10.32 6.40
N ALA A 100 -8.98 11.65 6.24
CA ALA A 100 -8.34 12.62 7.12
C ALA A 100 -9.04 12.75 8.48
N GLN A 101 -10.37 12.65 8.53
CA GLN A 101 -11.14 12.76 9.78
C GLN A 101 -10.91 11.55 10.73
N ASP A 102 -10.63 10.37 10.20
CA ASP A 102 -10.22 9.20 10.99
C ASP A 102 -8.82 9.35 11.65
N GLN A 103 -8.04 10.37 11.28
CA GLN A 103 -6.70 10.63 11.85
C GLN A 103 -6.76 11.27 13.24
N ASP A 104 -7.82 12.01 13.57
CA ASP A 104 -7.92 12.71 14.87
C ASP A 104 -8.28 11.77 16.03
N VAL A 105 -9.00 10.67 15.76
CA VAL A 105 -9.40 9.71 16.81
C VAL A 105 -8.24 8.80 17.23
N THR A 106 -7.28 8.53 16.33
CA THR A 106 -6.10 7.70 16.64
C THR A 106 -5.00 8.49 17.37
N SER A 107 -5.00 9.82 17.24
CA SER A 107 -4.00 10.69 17.87
C SER A 107 -4.25 10.86 19.39
N GLN A 108 -5.50 10.75 19.84
CA GLN A 108 -5.85 10.86 21.26
C GLN A 108 -5.46 9.62 22.09
N ASP A 109 -5.51 8.41 21.50
CA ASP A 109 -5.14 7.17 22.22
C ASP A 109 -3.62 7.05 22.45
N GLN A 110 -2.79 7.76 21.67
CA GLN A 110 -1.33 7.81 21.90
C GLN A 110 -0.94 8.84 22.96
N THR A 111 -1.70 9.94 23.12
CA THR A 111 -1.38 10.98 24.12
C THR A 111 -1.70 10.56 25.56
N ASP A 112 -2.67 9.66 25.76
CA ASP A 112 -3.07 9.22 27.10
C ASP A 112 -2.11 8.18 27.71
N VAL A 113 -1.45 7.36 26.86
CA VAL A 113 -0.48 6.35 27.32
C VAL A 113 0.88 6.97 27.67
N GLU A 114 1.26 8.07 27.01
CA GLU A 114 2.54 8.75 27.29
C GLU A 114 2.46 9.63 28.55
N ASN A 115 1.30 10.24 28.83
CA ASN A 115 1.13 11.12 29.99
C ASN A 115 0.96 10.35 31.32
N ALA A 116 0.37 9.14 31.29
CA ALA A 116 0.20 8.31 32.49
C ALA A 116 1.52 7.73 33.05
N LYS A 117 2.60 7.72 32.26
CA LYS A 117 3.94 7.29 32.72
C LYS A 117 4.80 8.42 33.29
N ALA A 118 4.44 9.68 33.06
CA ALA A 118 5.22 10.83 33.51
C ALA A 118 4.88 11.29 34.95
N ASP A 119 3.73 10.90 35.49
CA ASP A 119 3.17 11.46 36.74
C ASP A 119 3.52 10.66 38.04
N ALA A 120 4.27 9.55 37.93
CA ALA A 120 4.56 8.68 39.08
C ALA A 120 5.96 8.86 39.71
N GLY A 121 6.68 9.95 39.44
CA GLY A 121 8.09 10.04 39.85
C GLY A 121 8.70 11.43 39.97
N LYS A 122 8.21 12.26 40.90
CA LYS A 122 9.01 13.13 41.80
C LYS A 122 8.11 14.12 42.55
N GLU A 123 7.67 13.71 43.74
CA GLU A 123 7.32 14.65 44.81
C GLU A 123 8.59 15.11 45.55
N ASP A 124 8.53 16.35 46.04
CA ASP A 124 9.34 17.00 47.06
C ASP A 124 10.73 17.58 46.72
N ALA A 125 10.75 18.89 46.40
CA ALA A 125 11.41 19.91 47.24
C ALA A 125 11.09 21.36 46.76
N ALA A 126 10.57 22.16 47.67
CA ALA A 126 10.09 23.54 47.49
C ALA A 126 11.20 24.60 47.27
N PRO A 127 10.86 25.84 46.83
CA PRO A 127 11.75 26.78 46.16
C PRO A 127 12.29 27.90 47.07
N SER A 128 13.47 28.46 46.78
CA SER A 128 13.86 29.76 47.32
C SER A 128 14.79 30.54 46.40
N ALA A 129 14.45 31.81 46.21
CA ALA A 129 14.97 32.72 45.21
C ALA A 129 15.99 33.73 45.78
N MET A 130 17.15 33.82 45.11
CA MET A 130 17.96 35.03 44.82
C MET A 130 18.51 35.86 46.02
N PRO A 131 19.32 36.93 45.80
CA PRO A 131 20.79 36.91 45.70
C PRO A 131 21.47 37.84 46.74
N ARG A 132 22.81 37.84 46.90
CA ARG A 132 23.64 39.06 47.20
C ARG A 132 25.15 38.84 47.49
N ARG A 133 25.97 39.65 46.78
CA ARG A 133 27.02 40.58 47.27
C ARG A 133 28.42 40.07 47.67
N VAL A 134 29.38 40.32 46.76
CA VAL A 134 30.67 41.06 46.87
C VAL A 134 31.60 40.89 48.11
N THR A 135 32.88 40.68 47.79
CA THR A 135 34.18 40.91 48.51
C THR A 135 34.64 39.94 49.60
N ARG A 136 35.85 39.40 49.44
CA ARG A 136 37.09 40.04 49.92
C ARG A 136 38.29 39.64 49.07
#